data_AF-A0A257PMZ8-F1
#
_entry.id   AF-A0A257PMZ8-F1
#
_cell.length_a   1.000
_cell.length_b   1.000
_cell.length_c   1.000
_cell.angle_alpha   90.00
_cell.angle_beta   90.00
_cell.angle_gamma   90.00
#
_symmetry.space_group_name_H-M   'P 1'
#
loop_
_entity.id
_entity.type
_entity.pdbx_description
1 polymer ?
#
loop_
_entity_poly.entity_id
_entity_poly.type
_entity_poly.pdbx_seq_one_letter_code
_entity_poly.pdbx_strand_id
1 'polypeptide(L)'
;MISLSPSLTGQILIAMPQMSDTRFNQSVIFLCAHSPEGAMGIILNQPLKAPKFADLLRQLEIEPTPPSREIRLCTGGPVDNNRGFVLHSPDWTTESSLDVDGAHMLTASLDILQAVALGGGPERCLMALGYAGWGPGQLDEEMKQ
;
A
#
# COMPACT_ATOMS: atom_id res chain seq x y z
N MET A 1 13.66 -15.24 -28.01
CA MET A 1 14.59 -14.93 -26.91
C MET A 1 13.77 -14.17 -25.88
N ILE A 2 13.19 -14.86 -24.89
CA ILE A 2 12.34 -14.22 -23.88
C ILE A 2 13.29 -13.69 -22.81
N SER A 3 13.53 -12.38 -22.80
CA SER A 3 14.17 -11.73 -21.67
C SER A 3 13.16 -11.73 -20.52
N LEU A 4 13.18 -12.75 -19.66
CA LEU A 4 12.48 -12.72 -18.38
C LEU A 4 13.30 -11.82 -17.45
N SER A 5 13.09 -10.50 -17.54
CA SER A 5 13.41 -9.63 -16.40
C SER A 5 12.59 -10.16 -15.22
N PRO A 6 13.21 -10.53 -14.09
CA PRO A 6 12.45 -10.98 -12.93
C PRO A 6 11.53 -9.84 -12.48
N SER A 7 10.25 -10.14 -12.27
CA SER A 7 9.32 -9.15 -11.72
C SER A 7 9.82 -8.67 -10.35
N LEU A 8 9.58 -7.39 -10.07
CA LEU A 8 9.95 -6.76 -8.80
C LEU A 8 8.76 -6.75 -7.82
N THR A 9 7.63 -7.36 -8.19
CA THR A 9 6.48 -7.55 -7.29
C THR A 9 6.92 -8.25 -6.02
N GLY A 10 6.45 -7.76 -4.86
CA GLY A 10 6.83 -8.25 -3.54
C GLY A 10 8.17 -7.72 -3.02
N GLN A 11 8.89 -6.93 -3.82
CA GLN A 11 10.15 -6.33 -3.37
C GLN A 11 9.95 -4.96 -2.72
N ILE A 12 10.95 -4.56 -1.92
CA ILE A 12 11.04 -3.25 -1.30
C ILE A 12 12.04 -2.39 -2.08
N LEU A 13 11.59 -1.24 -2.56
CA LEU A 13 12.46 -0.18 -3.07
C LEU A 13 12.82 0.77 -1.93
N ILE A 14 14.09 1.13 -1.84
CA ILE A 14 14.60 2.11 -0.89
C ILE A 14 15.12 3.30 -1.67
N ALA A 15 14.44 4.43 -1.56
CA ALA A 15 14.84 5.64 -2.24
C ALA A 15 16.09 6.24 -1.56
N MET A 16 17.10 6.55 -2.38
CA MET A 16 18.36 7.10 -1.92
C MET A 16 18.20 8.55 -1.43
N PRO A 17 18.95 9.02 -0.41
CA PRO A 17 18.82 10.37 0.12
C PRO A 17 19.10 11.50 -0.88
N GLN A 18 19.83 11.21 -1.97
CA GLN A 18 20.17 12.16 -3.03
C GLN A 18 19.17 12.14 -4.20
N MET A 19 18.00 11.50 -4.04
CA MET A 19 16.98 11.42 -5.08
C MET A 19 16.43 12.81 -5.42
N SER A 20 16.46 13.16 -6.71
CA SER A 20 16.01 14.47 -7.22
C SER A 20 14.51 14.70 -6.98
N ASP A 21 13.70 13.65 -7.01
CA ASP A 21 12.28 13.73 -6.71
C ASP A 21 12.04 13.69 -5.19
N THR A 22 11.84 14.88 -4.64
CA THR A 22 11.59 15.07 -3.20
C THR A 22 10.37 14.31 -2.66
N ARG A 23 9.41 13.92 -3.51
CA ARG A 23 8.23 13.14 -3.09
C ARG A 23 8.60 11.76 -2.57
N PHE A 24 9.69 11.19 -3.09
CA PHE A 24 10.17 9.86 -2.74
C PHE A 24 11.40 9.90 -1.83
N ASN A 25 11.85 11.08 -1.40
CA ASN A 25 13.07 11.19 -0.59
C ASN A 25 12.95 10.34 0.69
N GLN A 26 13.93 9.45 0.89
CA GLN A 26 13.97 8.50 2.00
C GLN A 26 12.71 7.61 2.11
N SER A 27 11.99 7.38 1.01
CA SER A 27 10.83 6.50 1.00
C SER A 27 11.23 5.03 0.96
N VAL A 28 10.45 4.20 1.65
CA VAL A 28 10.50 2.75 1.59
C VAL A 28 9.20 2.32 0.90
N ILE A 29 9.30 1.77 -0.31
CA ILE A 29 8.16 1.46 -1.16
C ILE A 29 8.05 -0.04 -1.32
N PHE A 30 6.89 -0.62 -1.01
CA PHE A 30 6.58 -2.01 -1.33
C PHE A 30 5.92 -2.09 -2.70
N LEU A 31 6.49 -2.86 -3.62
CA LEU A 31 5.92 -3.05 -4.96
C LEU A 31 4.82 -4.09 -4.93
N CYS A 32 3.59 -3.67 -5.21
CA CYS A 32 2.43 -4.54 -5.26
C CYS A 32 2.19 -5.12 -6.66
N ALA A 33 2.70 -4.46 -7.71
CA ALA A 33 2.66 -4.99 -9.07
C ALA A 33 3.83 -4.46 -9.90
N HIS A 34 4.41 -5.32 -10.73
CA HIS A 34 5.40 -4.95 -11.74
C HIS A 34 5.23 -5.83 -12.99
N SER A 35 4.87 -5.20 -14.11
CA SER A 35 4.70 -5.82 -15.42
C SER A 35 5.18 -4.88 -16.55
N PRO A 36 5.26 -5.33 -17.81
CA PRO A 36 5.63 -4.47 -18.94
C PRO A 36 4.75 -3.23 -19.11
N GLU A 37 3.51 -3.27 -18.62
CA GLU A 37 2.54 -2.17 -18.67
C GLU A 37 2.80 -1.10 -17.60
N GLY A 38 3.64 -1.38 -16.60
CA GLY A 38 4.02 -0.45 -15.55
C GLY A 38 4.26 -1.11 -14.20
N ALA A 39 4.44 -0.28 -13.17
CA ALA A 39 4.59 -0.74 -11.80
C ALA A 39 3.73 0.09 -10.83
N MET A 40 3.34 -0.53 -9.73
CA MET A 40 2.60 0.09 -8.65
C MET A 40 3.18 -0.34 -7.30
N GLY A 41 3.34 0.62 -6.40
CA GLY A 41 3.81 0.37 -5.06
C GLY A 41 3.21 1.30 -4.02
N ILE A 42 3.41 0.96 -2.76
CA ILE A 42 2.92 1.68 -1.58
C ILE A 42 4.10 2.11 -0.72
N ILE A 43 4.22 3.42 -0.48
CA ILE A 43 5.15 3.96 0.51
C ILE A 43 4.71 3.52 1.92
N LEU A 44 5.61 2.89 2.67
CA LEU A 44 5.35 2.31 3.98
C LEU A 44 5.70 3.22 5.16
N ASN A 45 6.66 4.12 4.96
CA ASN A 45 7.36 4.82 6.06
C ASN A 45 7.03 6.31 6.18
N GLN A 46 5.95 6.78 5.54
CA GLN A 46 5.49 8.17 5.63
C GLN A 46 4.14 8.24 6.35
N PRO A 47 4.10 8.24 7.70
CA PRO A 47 2.85 8.27 8.45
C PRO A 47 2.09 9.58 8.25
N LEU A 48 0.78 9.47 8.11
CA LEU A 48 -0.12 10.63 8.05
C LEU A 48 -0.35 11.19 9.45
N LYS A 49 -0.33 12.52 9.55
CA LYS A 49 -0.72 13.23 10.79
C LYS A 49 -2.24 13.23 10.98
N ALA A 50 -2.96 13.36 9.86
CA ALA A 50 -4.41 13.29 9.76
C ALA A 50 -4.78 12.90 8.32
N PRO A 51 -5.92 12.21 8.09
CA PRO A 51 -6.82 11.65 9.10
C PRO A 51 -6.16 10.49 9.88
N LYS A 52 -6.70 10.16 11.06
CA LYS A 52 -6.38 8.91 11.79
C LYS A 52 -7.43 7.84 11.47
N PHE A 53 -7.16 6.58 11.84
CA PHE A 53 -8.12 5.49 11.64
C PHE A 53 -9.48 5.78 12.28
N ALA A 54 -9.51 6.32 13.50
CA ALA A 54 -10.75 6.71 14.17
C ALA A 54 -11.54 7.80 13.41
N ASP A 55 -10.85 8.68 12.68
CA ASP A 55 -11.53 9.70 11.86
C ASP A 55 -12.19 9.05 10.64
N LEU A 56 -11.55 8.04 10.05
CA LEU A 56 -12.16 7.27 8.96
C LEU A 56 -13.36 6.48 9.44
N LEU A 57 -13.28 5.80 10.59
CA LEU A 57 -14.43 5.07 11.14
C LEU A 57 -15.62 6.01 11.38
N ARG A 58 -15.35 7.21 11.90
CA ARG A 58 -16.38 8.23 12.11
C ARG A 58 -17.02 8.71 10.80
N GLN A 59 -16.21 8.88 9.74
CA GLN A 59 -16.72 9.24 8.41
C GLN A 59 -17.54 8.12 7.76
N LEU A 60 -17.22 6.87 8.07
CA LEU A 60 -17.92 5.68 7.57
C LEU A 60 -19.10 5.26 8.46
N GLU A 61 -19.37 6.00 9.54
CA GLU A 61 -20.41 5.68 10.53
C GLU A 61 -20.23 4.26 11.14
N ILE A 62 -18.98 3.85 11.33
CA ILE A 62 -18.62 2.55 11.93
C ILE A 62 -18.29 2.75 13.40
N GLU A 63 -19.07 2.13 14.27
CA GLU A 63 -18.81 2.05 15.71
C GLU A 63 -17.87 0.86 16.02
N PRO A 64 -16.64 1.10 16.52
CA PRO A 64 -15.69 0.02 16.78
C PRO A 64 -16.05 -0.79 18.03
N THR A 65 -15.87 -2.10 17.97
CA THR A 65 -16.07 -3.00 19.12
C THR A 65 -14.85 -2.93 20.05
N PRO A 66 -15.00 -2.70 21.37
CA PRO A 66 -13.89 -2.77 22.32
C PRO A 66 -13.34 -4.21 22.48
N PRO A 67 -12.01 -4.39 22.65
CA PRO A 67 -10.97 -3.37 22.55
C PRO A 67 -10.73 -2.95 21.09
N SER A 68 -10.78 -1.64 20.83
CA SER A 68 -10.64 -1.12 19.47
C SER A 68 -9.21 -1.30 18.98
N ARG A 69 -9.07 -1.92 17.79
CA ARG A 69 -7.78 -2.00 17.09
C ARG A 69 -7.49 -0.67 16.40
N GLU A 70 -6.26 -0.19 16.51
CA GLU A 70 -5.78 0.93 15.72
C GLU A 70 -4.88 0.43 14.58
N ILE A 71 -5.01 1.05 13.41
CA ILE A 71 -4.12 0.80 12.28
C ILE A 71 -3.42 2.10 11.87
N ARG A 72 -2.17 1.97 11.42
CA ARG A 72 -1.42 3.13 10.93
C ARG A 72 -1.91 3.53 9.55
N LEU A 73 -2.00 4.84 9.35
CA LEU A 73 -2.28 5.46 8.05
C LEU A 73 -0.98 6.11 7.55
N CYS A 74 -0.63 5.83 6.30
CA CYS A 74 0.53 6.40 5.62
C CYS A 74 0.13 7.06 4.30
N THR A 75 0.95 8.00 3.84
CA THR A 75 0.94 8.43 2.44
C THR A 75 1.47 7.27 1.62
N GLY A 76 0.69 6.71 0.70
CA GLY A 76 1.09 5.59 -0.15
C GLY A 76 1.83 6.01 -1.42
N GLY A 77 1.68 7.27 -1.84
CA GLY A 77 2.40 7.89 -2.94
C GLY A 77 1.61 9.06 -3.52
N PRO A 78 2.11 9.70 -4.59
CA PRO A 78 1.54 10.95 -5.11
C PRO A 78 0.30 10.75 -6.01
N VAL A 79 -0.03 9.51 -6.38
CA VAL A 79 -1.13 9.20 -7.30
C VAL A 79 -2.39 8.84 -6.52
N ASP A 80 -3.53 9.38 -6.92
CA ASP A 80 -4.86 9.10 -6.35
C ASP A 80 -4.92 9.18 -4.81
N ASN A 81 -4.46 10.29 -4.23
CA ASN A 81 -4.41 10.49 -2.76
C ASN A 81 -5.76 10.35 -2.03
N ASN A 82 -6.88 10.36 -2.75
CA ASN A 82 -8.22 10.13 -2.19
C ASN A 82 -8.59 8.64 -2.12
N ARG A 83 -7.82 7.76 -2.75
CA ARG A 83 -8.07 6.32 -2.77
C ARG A 83 -7.28 5.65 -1.66
N GLY A 84 -7.98 4.85 -0.86
CA GLY A 84 -7.38 4.04 0.20
C GLY A 84 -6.99 2.65 -0.30
N PHE A 85 -5.82 2.20 0.10
CA PHE A 85 -5.36 0.82 -0.04
C PHE A 85 -5.00 0.29 1.34
N VAL A 86 -5.29 -0.98 1.60
CA VAL A 86 -4.86 -1.65 2.81
C VAL A 86 -3.92 -2.78 2.42
N LEU A 87 -2.67 -2.65 2.86
CA LEU A 87 -1.66 -3.70 2.75
C LEU A 87 -1.72 -4.54 4.02
N HIS A 88 -1.89 -5.85 3.89
CA HIS A 88 -2.11 -6.73 5.04
C HIS A 88 -1.58 -8.15 4.86
N SER A 89 -1.56 -8.90 5.96
CA SER A 89 -1.22 -10.32 5.98
C SER A 89 -2.31 -11.20 5.32
N PRO A 90 -1.99 -12.42 4.87
CA PRO A 90 -2.85 -13.24 4.02
C PRO A 90 -3.89 -14.05 4.79
N ASP A 91 -3.94 -13.91 6.13
CA ASP A 91 -4.94 -14.52 7.02
C ASP A 91 -6.35 -13.94 6.86
N TRP A 92 -6.49 -12.91 6.03
CA TRP A 92 -7.77 -12.31 5.66
C TRP A 92 -7.77 -12.01 4.16
N THR A 93 -8.90 -12.26 3.49
CA THR A 93 -9.05 -11.99 2.05
C THR A 93 -10.51 -11.76 1.68
N THR A 94 -10.74 -11.05 0.59
CA THR A 94 -12.04 -10.80 -0.04
C THR A 94 -11.90 -10.84 -1.55
N GLU A 95 -13.01 -10.75 -2.28
CA GLU A 95 -12.98 -10.62 -3.75
C GLU A 95 -12.24 -9.36 -4.23
N SER A 96 -12.11 -8.34 -3.37
CA SER A 96 -11.37 -7.10 -3.67
C SER A 96 -9.89 -7.15 -3.27
N SER A 97 -9.40 -8.31 -2.82
CA SER A 97 -8.03 -8.50 -2.36
C SER A 97 -7.15 -9.04 -3.49
N LEU A 98 -6.04 -8.37 -3.75
CA LEU A 98 -4.98 -8.81 -4.65
C LEU A 98 -3.91 -9.53 -3.84
N ASP A 99 -3.58 -10.76 -4.23
CA ASP A 99 -2.38 -11.45 -3.75
C ASP A 99 -1.15 -10.89 -4.46
N VAL A 100 -0.20 -10.36 -3.68
CA VAL A 100 1.02 -9.74 -4.21
C VAL A 100 2.12 -10.77 -4.39
N ASP A 101 2.38 -11.59 -3.37
CA ASP A 101 3.55 -12.49 -3.31
C ASP A 101 3.32 -13.76 -2.46
N GLY A 102 2.07 -14.08 -2.13
CA GLY A 102 1.67 -15.18 -1.24
C GLY A 102 1.87 -14.90 0.25
N ALA A 103 2.49 -13.78 0.62
CA ALA A 103 2.71 -13.34 1.99
C ALA A 103 2.07 -11.99 2.31
N HIS A 104 1.70 -11.22 1.28
CA HIS A 104 1.09 -9.90 1.39
C HIS A 104 -0.11 -9.78 0.46
N MET A 105 -1.16 -9.17 0.98
CA MET A 105 -2.39 -8.88 0.26
C MET A 105 -2.61 -7.38 0.19
N LEU A 106 -3.13 -6.89 -0.93
CA LEU A 106 -3.53 -5.50 -1.12
C LEU A 106 -5.04 -5.44 -1.37
N THR A 107 -5.78 -4.77 -0.48
CA THR A 107 -7.23 -4.61 -0.61
C THR A 107 -7.61 -3.15 -0.81
N ALA A 108 -8.46 -2.87 -1.80
CA ALA A 108 -8.97 -1.53 -2.11
C ALA A 108 -10.48 -1.40 -1.84
N SER A 109 -10.95 -2.02 -0.76
CA SER A 109 -12.33 -1.96 -0.26
C SER A 109 -12.37 -1.40 1.16
N LEU A 110 -13.48 -0.78 1.54
CA LEU A 110 -13.75 -0.32 2.90
C LEU A 110 -14.10 -1.47 3.86
N ASP A 111 -14.47 -2.64 3.33
CA ASP A 111 -14.88 -3.81 4.12
C ASP A 111 -13.80 -4.25 5.12
N ILE A 112 -12.53 -4.12 4.74
CA ILE A 112 -11.40 -4.43 5.63
C ILE A 112 -11.36 -3.50 6.85
N LEU A 113 -11.73 -2.21 6.69
CA LEU A 113 -11.75 -1.25 7.79
C LEU A 113 -12.86 -1.60 8.77
N GLN A 114 -14.02 -2.00 8.25
CA GLN A 114 -15.13 -2.50 9.06
C GLN A 114 -14.74 -3.79 9.78
N ALA A 115 -14.14 -4.75 9.08
CA ALA A 115 -13.69 -6.01 9.67
C ALA A 115 -12.71 -5.76 10.83
N VAL A 116 -11.72 -4.88 10.63
CA VAL A 116 -10.77 -4.49 11.68
C VAL A 116 -11.47 -3.81 12.86
N ALA A 117 -12.39 -2.87 12.59
CA ALA A 117 -13.09 -2.12 13.63
C ALA A 117 -13.99 -3.01 14.51
N LEU A 118 -14.56 -4.07 13.94
CA LEU A 118 -15.42 -5.03 14.64
C LEU A 118 -14.64 -6.16 15.34
N GLY A 119 -13.30 -6.09 15.36
CA GLY A 119 -12.43 -7.05 16.03
C GLY A 119 -11.99 -8.24 15.16
N GLY A 120 -12.42 -8.29 13.91
CA GLY A 120 -11.92 -9.23 12.89
C GLY A 120 -10.79 -8.61 12.06
N GLY A 121 -10.80 -8.90 10.75
CA GLY A 121 -9.80 -8.42 9.80
C GLY A 121 -8.45 -9.16 9.92
N PRO A 122 -7.45 -8.78 9.11
CA PRO A 122 -6.11 -9.37 9.15
C PRO A 122 -5.41 -9.08 10.48
N GLU A 123 -4.51 -9.96 10.91
CA GLU A 123 -3.67 -9.77 12.10
C GLU A 123 -2.79 -8.52 11.97
N ARG A 124 -2.19 -8.30 10.78
CA ARG A 124 -1.31 -7.16 10.50
C ARG A 124 -1.81 -6.41 9.28
N CYS A 125 -1.97 -5.10 9.42
CA CYS A 125 -2.31 -4.24 8.30
C CYS A 125 -1.82 -2.80 8.46
N LEU A 126 -1.72 -2.13 7.32
CA LEU A 126 -1.37 -0.73 7.12
C LEU A 126 -2.39 -0.17 6.13
N MET A 127 -2.94 1.01 6.42
CA MET A 127 -3.69 1.76 5.42
C MET A 127 -2.79 2.81 4.76
N ALA A 128 -2.88 2.90 3.44
CA ALA A 128 -2.18 3.86 2.63
C ALA A 128 -3.19 4.71 1.83
N LEU A 129 -2.98 6.02 1.77
CA LEU A 129 -3.72 6.92 0.89
C LEU A 129 -2.88 7.24 -0.34
N GLY A 130 -3.42 6.94 -1.53
CA GLY A 130 -2.69 7.00 -2.79
C GLY A 130 -1.66 5.90 -2.96
N TYR A 131 -0.91 5.97 -4.06
CA TYR A 131 0.13 5.02 -4.43
C TYR A 131 1.25 5.66 -5.25
N ALA A 132 2.39 4.97 -5.31
CA ALA A 132 3.49 5.25 -6.22
C ALA A 132 3.26 4.47 -7.52
N GLY A 133 3.29 5.15 -8.66
CA GLY A 133 3.05 4.55 -9.96
C GLY A 133 4.16 4.86 -10.94
N TRP A 134 4.49 3.87 -11.75
CA TRP A 134 5.45 3.96 -12.85
C TRP A 134 4.77 3.59 -14.15
N GLY A 135 5.04 4.36 -15.20
CA GLY A 135 4.61 4.02 -16.56
C GLY A 135 5.36 2.80 -17.13
N PRO A 136 4.97 2.33 -18.33
CA PRO A 136 5.61 1.21 -19.00
C PRO A 136 7.13 1.36 -19.06
N GLY A 137 7.86 0.39 -18.48
CA GLY A 137 9.33 0.34 -18.46
C GLY A 137 10.06 1.41 -17.64
N GLN A 138 9.35 2.38 -17.05
CA GLN A 138 9.96 3.50 -16.33
C GLN A 138 10.75 3.01 -15.10
N LEU A 139 10.20 2.07 -14.34
CA LEU A 139 10.87 1.54 -13.15
C LEU A 139 12.18 0.84 -13.53
N ASP A 140 12.19 0.02 -14.59
CA ASP A 140 13.41 -0.66 -15.05
C ASP A 140 14.49 0.32 -15.53
N GLU A 141 14.10 1.47 -16.07
CA GLU A 141 15.02 2.54 -16.46
C GLU A 141 15.61 3.25 -15.24
N GLU A 142 14.77 3.56 -14.24
CA GLU A 142 15.21 4.17 -12.98
C GLU A 142 16.16 3.25 -12.20
N MET A 143 15.91 1.93 -12.20
CA MET A 143 16.75 0.94 -11.50
C MET A 143 18.15 0.74 -12.13
N LYS A 144 18.38 1.22 -13.34
CA LYS A 144 19.69 1.14 -14.02
C LYS A 144 20.60 2.33 -13.73
N GLN A 145 20.08 3.39 -13.11
CA GLN A 145 20.80 4.61 -12.76
C GLN A 145 21.44 4.49 -11.39
#